data_AF-A0A6J0SF29-F1
#
_entry.id   AF-A0A6J0SF29-F1
#
_cell.length_a   1.000
_cell.length_b   1.000
_cell.length_c   1.000
_cell.angle_alpha   90.00
_cell.angle_beta   90.00
_cell.angle_gamma   90.00
#
_symmetry.space_group_name_H-M   'P 1'
#
loop_
_entity.id
_entity.type
_entity.pdbx_description
1 polymer ?
#
loop_
_entity_poly.entity_id
_entity_poly.type
_entity_poly.pdbx_seq_one_letter_code
_entity_poly.pdbx_strand_id
1 'polypeptide(L)'
;MESSRMAFLGCVLAFLSDPSTGYPNGKVKEACNSMMPLHGHVPQKFPKHTAEVNVTQFKPGEHVKVTLSGPTFEGFFLQARDAENLEGAAIGSFVLADKKRSQLLTCGHVKNSAVSHTSKSKKTQVVAYWIAPQNSPKRIQFLVTVVEKYSIFWVKIPGPVISQPNTPILTTTMAANVTLPTSLTQVFNASECGTNKFCVRNPWSCDPKAEDCFFLSFRHDHPDSVMVEMSGPSEGYIAFALSDDQWMGGGDDAYLCISEDHHIDIKTASLVGRTYPELDSEDSLEEKSWRMADGLIQCSFRRKINLPAFQGRVNLDASYYIFLADGDVNEGGAVQKHDRQPLITDGKQNITGPPKDIGGSRSPFLIKIHGALMFVAWMTTVSIGAIIARFFKPVWSHSLLFGEEIWFQVHRGLMMMTVLLTSTSFVLPFLYRGGWSKEAGVHPYLGCTVMALAVFQPLMAGFRPPPQAPRRAIFNWLHWSMGTIVRILAVEVLADDRIQILQSINSAEAQGHTFKKTVLFIYICGNVAFLITFLTTIVQI
;
A
#
# COMPACT_ATOMS: atom_id res chain seq x y z
N MET A 1 -45.15 21.00 20.36
CA MET A 1 -44.37 20.26 21.37
C MET A 1 -44.51 18.73 21.16
N GLU A 2 -44.54 18.27 19.91
CA GLU A 2 -44.74 16.84 19.55
C GLU A 2 -43.52 16.21 18.85
N SER A 3 -42.62 17.02 18.26
CA SER A 3 -41.43 16.51 17.56
C SER A 3 -40.38 15.90 18.51
N SER A 4 -40.35 16.32 19.78
CA SER A 4 -39.38 15.82 20.77
C SER A 4 -39.75 14.46 21.37
N ARG A 5 -41.00 13.99 21.22
CA ARG A 5 -41.45 12.68 21.73
C ARG A 5 -41.15 11.53 20.76
N MET A 6 -41.13 11.79 19.44
CA MET A 6 -40.79 10.79 18.42
C MET A 6 -39.29 10.47 18.38
N ALA A 7 -38.44 11.46 18.65
CA ALA A 7 -36.99 11.23 18.78
C ALA A 7 -36.64 10.39 20.02
N PHE A 8 -37.43 10.48 21.09
CA PHE A 8 -37.20 9.71 22.31
C PHE A 8 -37.64 8.24 22.18
N LEU A 9 -38.72 7.97 21.43
CA LEU A 9 -39.16 6.59 21.13
C LEU A 9 -38.19 5.85 20.18
N GLY A 10 -37.58 6.56 19.23
CA GLY A 10 -36.56 5.99 18.34
C GLY A 10 -35.27 5.60 19.07
N CYS A 11 -34.85 6.38 20.07
CA CYS A 11 -33.70 6.04 20.90
C CYS A 11 -33.96 4.82 21.80
N VAL A 12 -35.17 4.64 22.35
CA VAL A 12 -35.46 3.51 23.25
C VAL A 12 -35.52 2.17 22.51
N LEU A 13 -35.90 2.15 21.22
CA LEU A 13 -35.87 0.92 20.40
C LEU A 13 -34.45 0.54 19.94
N ALA A 14 -33.53 1.51 19.84
CA ALA A 14 -32.12 1.24 19.52
C ALA A 14 -31.32 0.67 20.73
N PHE A 15 -31.86 0.78 21.95
CA PHE A 15 -31.27 0.18 23.16
C PHE A 15 -31.81 -1.22 23.50
N LEU A 16 -32.71 -1.78 22.68
CA LEU A 16 -33.25 -3.14 22.87
C LEU A 16 -32.65 -4.20 21.93
N SER A 17 -31.74 -3.82 21.03
CA SER A 17 -30.86 -4.80 20.36
C SER A 17 -29.66 -5.06 21.26
N ASP A 18 -29.86 -5.92 22.26
CA ASP A 18 -28.77 -6.48 23.06
C ASP A 18 -27.82 -7.20 22.08
N PRO A 19 -26.56 -6.74 21.91
CA PRO A 19 -25.59 -7.53 21.16
C PRO A 19 -25.44 -8.83 21.93
N SER A 20 -25.84 -9.95 21.36
CA SER A 20 -25.68 -11.27 21.98
C SER A 20 -24.24 -11.44 22.41
N THR A 21 -23.95 -11.22 23.69
CA THR A 21 -22.61 -11.34 24.24
C THR A 21 -22.28 -12.82 24.24
N GLY A 22 -21.61 -13.29 23.20
CA GLY A 22 -21.02 -14.62 23.16
C GLY A 22 -20.03 -14.73 24.31
N TYR A 23 -20.42 -15.38 25.40
CA TYR A 23 -19.50 -15.66 26.50
C TYR A 23 -18.35 -16.55 25.99
N PRO A 24 -17.10 -16.39 26.48
CA PRO A 24 -15.92 -17.17 26.05
C PRO A 24 -15.97 -18.63 26.53
N ASN A 25 -17.17 -19.15 26.81
CA ASN A 25 -17.43 -20.45 27.38
C ASN A 25 -17.64 -21.53 26.31
N GLY A 26 -17.56 -21.19 25.01
CA GLY A 26 -17.64 -22.09 23.86
C GLY A 26 -18.96 -22.85 23.68
N LYS A 27 -20.07 -22.42 24.30
CA LYS A 27 -21.41 -23.01 24.12
C LYS A 27 -22.08 -22.51 22.82
N VAL A 28 -21.48 -22.82 21.67
CA VAL A 28 -21.85 -22.27 20.35
C VAL A 28 -22.76 -23.20 19.54
N LYS A 29 -23.93 -23.56 20.08
CA LYS A 29 -24.88 -24.44 19.37
C LYS A 29 -25.42 -23.84 18.06
N GLU A 30 -25.58 -22.52 18.01
CA GLU A 30 -26.08 -21.82 16.82
C GLU A 30 -25.08 -21.86 15.65
N ALA A 31 -23.80 -22.07 15.93
CA ALA A 31 -22.75 -22.20 14.93
C ALA A 31 -22.73 -23.58 14.26
N CYS A 32 -23.59 -24.54 14.62
CA CYS A 32 -23.52 -25.90 14.10
C CYS A 32 -23.62 -26.02 12.57
N ASN A 33 -24.38 -25.14 11.90
CA ASN A 33 -24.54 -25.18 10.44
C ASN A 33 -23.45 -24.36 9.74
N SER A 34 -23.26 -23.10 10.15
CA SER A 34 -22.29 -22.20 9.53
C SER A 34 -20.84 -22.49 9.94
N MET A 35 -20.65 -23.13 11.10
CA MET A 35 -19.40 -23.21 11.86
C MET A 35 -18.79 -21.84 12.18
N MET A 36 -19.56 -20.76 12.07
CA MET A 36 -19.09 -19.39 12.24
C MET A 36 -19.31 -18.94 13.70
N PRO A 37 -18.31 -18.34 14.37
CA PRO A 37 -18.45 -17.87 15.75
C PRO A 37 -19.31 -16.59 15.89
N LEU A 38 -19.82 -16.03 14.78
CA LEU A 38 -20.71 -14.85 14.73
C LEU A 38 -20.18 -13.61 15.47
N HIS A 39 -18.86 -13.38 15.47
CA HIS A 39 -18.24 -12.23 16.12
C HIS A 39 -18.38 -10.89 15.38
N GLY A 40 -19.20 -10.81 14.33
CA GLY A 40 -19.36 -9.58 13.51
C GLY A 40 -18.16 -9.24 12.62
N HIS A 41 -17.21 -10.16 12.47
CA HIS A 41 -16.06 -10.04 11.57
C HIS A 41 -16.09 -11.11 10.48
N VAL A 42 -15.33 -10.90 9.41
CA VAL A 42 -15.18 -11.85 8.31
C VAL A 42 -14.09 -12.88 8.66
N PRO A 43 -14.28 -14.18 8.40
CA PRO A 43 -13.24 -15.18 8.62
C PRO A 43 -11.98 -14.90 7.79
N GLN A 44 -10.83 -15.21 8.36
CA GLN A 44 -9.54 -15.14 7.69
C GLN A 44 -9.47 -16.16 6.55
N LYS A 45 -8.80 -15.80 5.46
CA LYS A 45 -8.47 -16.72 4.36
C LYS A 45 -7.14 -17.44 4.71
N PHE A 46 -6.96 -18.67 4.22
CA PHE A 46 -5.79 -19.53 4.46
C PHE A 46 -5.58 -19.99 5.92
N PRO A 47 -6.01 -21.21 6.29
CA PRO A 47 -5.91 -21.71 7.66
C PRO A 47 -4.47 -22.03 8.08
N LYS A 48 -4.09 -21.57 9.27
CA LYS A 48 -2.78 -21.87 9.90
C LYS A 48 -2.82 -23.13 10.79
N HIS A 49 -3.99 -23.71 10.98
CA HIS A 49 -4.23 -24.85 11.85
C HIS A 49 -4.65 -26.05 11.02
N THR A 50 -4.17 -27.23 11.39
CA THR A 50 -4.45 -28.48 10.69
C THR A 50 -5.17 -29.45 11.61
N ALA A 51 -6.03 -30.28 11.01
CA ALA A 51 -6.64 -31.42 11.66
C ALA A 51 -6.01 -32.69 11.09
N GLU A 52 -5.74 -33.67 11.95
CA GLU A 52 -5.17 -34.96 11.58
C GLU A 52 -5.94 -36.10 12.24
N VAL A 53 -5.96 -37.25 11.58
CA VAL A 53 -6.60 -38.48 12.07
C VAL A 53 -5.60 -39.62 12.09
N ASN A 54 -5.77 -40.57 13.00
CA ASN A 54 -4.86 -41.71 13.13
C ASN A 54 -5.12 -42.84 12.13
N VAL A 55 -6.21 -42.80 11.36
CA VAL A 55 -6.60 -43.84 10.42
C VAL A 55 -7.14 -43.24 9.12
N THR A 56 -6.97 -43.94 8.01
CA THR A 56 -7.56 -43.57 6.71
C THR A 56 -8.88 -44.28 6.42
N GLN A 57 -9.16 -45.37 7.15
CA GLN A 57 -10.39 -46.15 7.05
C GLN A 57 -11.06 -46.29 8.41
N PHE A 58 -12.39 -46.43 8.44
CA PHE A 58 -13.15 -46.62 9.67
C PHE A 58 -14.29 -47.64 9.51
N LYS A 59 -14.65 -48.31 10.60
CA LYS A 59 -15.88 -49.12 10.70
C LYS A 59 -16.90 -48.44 11.62
N PRO A 60 -18.22 -48.65 11.39
CA PRO A 60 -19.23 -48.20 12.35
C PRO A 60 -18.95 -48.68 13.78
N GLY A 61 -19.06 -47.78 14.76
CA GLY A 61 -18.74 -48.01 16.17
C GLY A 61 -17.26 -47.84 16.54
N GLU A 62 -16.37 -47.63 15.58
CA GLU A 62 -14.94 -47.42 15.84
C GLU A 62 -14.65 -46.01 16.37
N HIS A 63 -13.63 -45.91 17.23
CA HIS A 63 -13.15 -44.65 17.80
C HIS A 63 -11.94 -44.13 17.03
N VAL A 64 -12.14 -43.08 16.23
CA VAL A 64 -11.10 -42.40 15.47
C VAL A 64 -10.54 -41.24 16.28
N LYS A 65 -9.21 -41.20 16.49
CA LYS A 65 -8.55 -40.09 17.16
C LYS A 65 -8.37 -38.94 16.17
N VAL A 66 -8.95 -37.78 16.50
CA VAL A 66 -8.83 -36.53 15.74
C VAL A 66 -8.00 -35.54 16.56
N THR A 67 -6.94 -35.01 15.95
CA THR A 67 -6.03 -34.05 16.58
C THR A 67 -6.08 -32.74 15.80
N LEU A 68 -6.39 -31.64 16.49
CA LEU A 68 -6.25 -30.28 15.97
C LEU A 68 -4.96 -29.68 16.51
N SER A 69 -4.10 -29.16 15.64
CA SER A 69 -2.82 -28.54 16.00
C SER A 69 -2.52 -27.29 15.17
N GLY A 70 -1.69 -26.40 15.71
CA GLY A 70 -1.20 -25.22 15.00
C GLY A 70 -0.68 -24.14 15.96
N PRO A 71 -0.52 -22.89 15.48
CA PRO A 71 -0.23 -21.73 16.30
C PRO A 71 -1.23 -21.54 17.45
N THR A 72 -0.90 -20.76 18.47
CA THR A 72 -1.74 -20.62 19.66
C THR A 72 -3.14 -20.10 19.34
N PHE A 73 -4.19 -20.74 19.85
CA PHE A 73 -5.59 -20.34 19.68
C PHE A 73 -6.39 -20.35 20.99
N GLU A 74 -7.44 -19.54 21.06
CA GLU A 74 -8.30 -19.40 22.25
C GLU A 74 -9.56 -20.27 22.16
N GLY A 75 -10.15 -20.37 20.97
CA GLY A 75 -11.38 -21.12 20.71
C GLY A 75 -11.26 -22.07 19.53
N PHE A 76 -12.09 -23.11 19.53
CA PHE A 76 -12.23 -24.03 18.40
C PHE A 76 -13.65 -24.63 18.37
N PHE A 77 -14.01 -25.15 17.20
CA PHE A 77 -15.23 -25.93 16.95
C PHE A 77 -14.93 -27.03 15.93
N LEU A 78 -15.15 -28.30 16.30
CA LEU A 78 -14.83 -29.49 15.49
C LEU A 78 -16.10 -30.29 15.23
N GLN A 79 -16.31 -30.69 13.97
CA GLN A 79 -17.46 -31.48 13.53
C GLN A 79 -17.05 -32.42 12.39
N ALA A 80 -17.78 -33.52 12.20
CA ALA A 80 -17.64 -34.40 11.04
C ALA A 80 -18.89 -34.32 10.16
N ARG A 81 -18.72 -34.32 8.83
CA ARG A 81 -19.81 -34.27 7.83
C ARG A 81 -19.55 -35.28 6.71
N ASP A 82 -20.57 -35.52 5.90
CA ASP A 82 -20.45 -36.32 4.69
C ASP A 82 -19.48 -35.64 3.73
N ALA A 83 -18.47 -36.35 3.24
CA ALA A 83 -17.51 -35.80 2.29
C ALA A 83 -18.15 -35.42 0.95
N GLU A 84 -19.30 -36.00 0.60
CA GLU A 84 -20.06 -35.65 -0.60
C GLU A 84 -21.01 -34.46 -0.39
N ASN A 85 -21.28 -34.09 0.87
CA ASN A 85 -22.16 -32.98 1.22
C ASN A 85 -21.68 -32.28 2.50
N LEU A 86 -20.67 -31.42 2.33
CA LEU A 86 -20.07 -30.66 3.44
C LEU A 86 -21.01 -29.59 4.02
N GLU A 87 -22.12 -29.27 3.39
CA GLU A 87 -23.17 -28.40 3.96
C GLU A 87 -24.24 -29.19 4.72
N GLY A 88 -24.14 -30.52 4.74
CA GLY A 88 -25.06 -31.42 5.42
C GLY A 88 -24.96 -31.43 6.96
N ALA A 89 -25.79 -32.26 7.58
CA ALA A 89 -25.85 -32.41 9.02
C ALA A 89 -24.56 -33.01 9.62
N ALA A 90 -24.36 -32.78 10.93
CA ALA A 90 -23.29 -33.42 11.69
C ALA A 90 -23.44 -34.95 11.70
N ILE A 91 -22.32 -35.66 11.55
CA ILE A 91 -22.32 -37.13 11.51
C ILE A 91 -21.48 -37.70 12.64
N GLY A 92 -22.05 -38.66 13.36
CA GLY A 92 -21.42 -39.34 14.48
C GLY A 92 -21.38 -38.53 15.76
N SER A 93 -20.67 -39.06 16.74
CA SER A 93 -20.59 -38.51 18.09
C SER A 93 -19.15 -38.49 18.58
N PHE A 94 -18.79 -37.50 19.38
CA PHE A 94 -17.46 -37.36 19.95
C PHE A 94 -17.39 -37.76 21.41
N VAL A 95 -16.20 -38.20 21.82
CA VAL A 95 -15.77 -38.40 23.20
C VAL A 95 -14.55 -37.51 23.45
N LEU A 96 -14.56 -36.81 24.58
CA LEU A 96 -13.51 -35.86 24.93
C LEU A 96 -12.25 -36.59 25.43
N ALA A 97 -11.09 -36.21 24.90
CA ALA A 97 -9.81 -36.60 25.50
C ALA A 97 -9.52 -35.79 26.77
N ASP A 98 -9.92 -34.51 26.80
CA ASP A 98 -9.74 -33.60 27.94
C ASP A 98 -11.06 -32.88 28.28
N LYS A 99 -11.68 -33.25 29.40
CA LYS A 99 -12.94 -32.65 29.89
C LYS A 99 -12.76 -31.27 30.55
N LYS A 100 -11.53 -30.86 30.86
CA LYS A 100 -11.26 -29.54 31.46
C LYS A 100 -11.23 -28.44 30.40
N ARG A 101 -10.67 -28.74 29.21
CA ARG A 101 -10.44 -27.76 28.14
C ARG A 101 -11.47 -27.81 27.02
N SER A 102 -12.19 -28.92 26.90
CA SER A 102 -13.14 -29.18 25.82
C SER A 102 -14.50 -29.62 26.38
N GLN A 103 -15.55 -29.39 25.61
CA GLN A 103 -16.92 -29.81 25.91
C GLN A 103 -17.61 -30.35 24.64
N LEU A 104 -18.66 -31.15 24.84
CA LEU A 104 -19.47 -31.70 23.76
C LEU A 104 -20.68 -30.81 23.50
N LEU A 105 -21.01 -30.65 22.23
CA LEU A 105 -22.19 -29.95 21.76
C LEU A 105 -23.08 -30.89 20.95
N THR A 106 -24.38 -30.58 20.94
CA THR A 106 -25.39 -31.30 20.15
C THR A 106 -25.81 -30.39 19.00
N CYS A 107 -25.55 -30.83 17.77
CA CYS A 107 -25.95 -30.13 16.55
C CYS A 107 -27.13 -30.86 15.91
N GLY A 108 -28.23 -30.14 15.66
CA GLY A 108 -29.47 -30.75 15.18
C GLY A 108 -29.97 -31.83 16.15
N HIS A 109 -30.27 -33.01 15.61
CA HIS A 109 -30.77 -34.16 16.40
C HIS A 109 -29.69 -35.14 16.85
N VAL A 110 -28.41 -34.87 16.54
CA VAL A 110 -27.29 -35.79 16.84
C VAL A 110 -26.60 -35.36 18.14
N LYS A 111 -26.72 -36.19 19.18
CA LYS A 111 -26.06 -35.93 20.47
C LYS A 111 -24.55 -36.01 20.33
N ASN A 112 -23.85 -35.12 21.04
CA ASN A 112 -22.39 -35.05 21.10
C ASN A 112 -21.71 -34.95 19.73
N SER A 113 -22.37 -34.36 18.75
CA SER A 113 -21.94 -34.34 17.35
C SER A 113 -20.85 -33.31 17.03
N ALA A 114 -20.50 -32.45 17.98
CA ALA A 114 -19.43 -31.47 17.84
C ALA A 114 -18.66 -31.28 19.16
N VAL A 115 -17.44 -30.76 19.03
CA VAL A 115 -16.55 -30.47 20.17
C VAL A 115 -16.16 -29.00 20.13
N SER A 116 -16.21 -28.33 21.28
CA SER A 116 -15.76 -26.94 21.43
C SER A 116 -14.95 -26.75 22.72
N HIS A 117 -14.39 -25.56 22.89
CA HIS A 117 -13.63 -25.16 24.08
C HIS A 117 -14.56 -24.84 25.28
N THR A 118 -14.07 -24.97 26.51
CA THR A 118 -14.79 -24.56 27.75
C THR A 118 -14.44 -23.13 28.21
N SER A 119 -13.31 -22.60 27.74
CA SER A 119 -12.76 -21.29 28.11
C SER A 119 -11.81 -20.76 27.04
N LYS A 120 -11.58 -19.44 27.03
CA LYS A 120 -10.57 -18.74 26.20
C LYS A 120 -9.10 -19.00 26.60
N SER A 121 -8.83 -20.01 27.42
CA SER A 121 -7.45 -20.36 27.78
C SER A 121 -6.67 -20.74 26.51
N LYS A 122 -5.48 -20.17 26.32
CA LYS A 122 -4.64 -20.41 25.14
C LYS A 122 -4.29 -21.90 24.98
N LYS A 123 -4.32 -22.41 23.75
CA LYS A 123 -4.08 -23.82 23.39
C LYS A 123 -3.25 -23.89 22.10
N THR A 124 -2.44 -24.92 21.95
CA THR A 124 -1.71 -25.22 20.70
C THR A 124 -2.16 -26.54 20.07
N GLN A 125 -2.82 -27.40 20.86
CA GLN A 125 -3.33 -28.69 20.42
C GLN A 125 -4.59 -29.08 21.19
N VAL A 126 -5.53 -29.75 20.50
CA VAL A 126 -6.72 -30.38 21.08
C VAL A 126 -6.90 -31.77 20.48
N VAL A 127 -7.29 -32.74 21.31
CA VAL A 127 -7.57 -34.11 20.88
C VAL A 127 -9.02 -34.46 21.22
N ALA A 128 -9.71 -35.13 20.30
CA ALA A 128 -11.02 -35.73 20.52
C ALA A 128 -11.12 -37.09 19.82
N TYR A 129 -12.02 -37.94 20.27
CA TYR A 129 -12.29 -39.23 19.65
C TYR A 129 -13.66 -39.18 18.97
N TRP A 130 -13.73 -39.44 17.68
CA TRP A 130 -14.96 -39.52 16.91
C TRP A 130 -15.44 -40.96 16.81
N ILE A 131 -16.73 -41.19 17.03
CA ILE A 131 -17.40 -42.49 16.96
C ILE A 131 -18.27 -42.52 15.71
N ALA A 132 -17.98 -43.45 14.82
CA ALA A 132 -18.74 -43.66 13.59
C ALA A 132 -20.15 -44.22 13.90
N PRO A 133 -21.24 -43.61 13.42
CA PRO A 133 -22.60 -44.14 13.62
C PRO A 133 -22.87 -45.39 12.78
N GLN A 134 -23.87 -46.19 13.15
CA GLN A 134 -24.22 -47.42 12.43
C GLN A 134 -24.63 -47.17 10.97
N ASN A 135 -25.28 -46.03 10.70
CA ASN A 135 -25.68 -45.57 9.37
C ASN A 135 -24.69 -44.56 8.76
N SER A 136 -23.38 -44.78 8.96
CA SER A 136 -22.35 -43.89 8.41
C SER A 136 -22.34 -43.87 6.87
N PRO A 137 -22.18 -42.69 6.23
CA PRO A 137 -21.79 -42.56 4.84
C PRO A 137 -20.50 -43.29 4.50
N LYS A 138 -20.26 -43.49 3.19
CA LYS A 138 -19.05 -44.16 2.68
C LYS A 138 -17.77 -43.35 2.94
N ARG A 139 -17.88 -42.01 3.00
CA ARG A 139 -16.77 -41.08 3.24
C ARG A 139 -17.20 -39.98 4.21
N ILE A 140 -16.28 -39.62 5.10
CA ILE A 140 -16.48 -38.58 6.10
C ILE A 140 -15.31 -37.62 6.03
N GLN A 141 -15.62 -36.33 6.16
CA GLN A 141 -14.61 -35.28 6.30
C GLN A 141 -14.80 -34.53 7.61
N PHE A 142 -13.68 -34.30 8.31
CA PHE A 142 -13.65 -33.47 9.51
C PHE A 142 -13.53 -32.00 9.10
N LEU A 143 -14.31 -31.14 9.74
CA LEU A 143 -14.23 -29.69 9.56
C LEU A 143 -13.89 -29.06 10.89
N VAL A 144 -13.05 -28.03 10.84
CA VAL A 144 -12.63 -27.27 12.03
C VAL A 144 -12.85 -25.78 11.84
N THR A 145 -13.22 -25.11 12.92
CA THR A 145 -13.15 -23.66 13.04
C THR A 145 -12.23 -23.32 14.19
N VAL A 146 -11.32 -22.36 13.99
CA VAL A 146 -10.35 -21.95 15.00
C VAL A 146 -10.48 -20.45 15.21
N VAL A 147 -10.51 -20.05 16.48
CA VAL A 147 -10.54 -18.65 16.92
C VAL A 147 -9.24 -18.37 17.64
N GLU A 148 -8.37 -17.57 17.01
CA GLU A 148 -7.12 -17.12 17.62
C GLU A 148 -7.36 -15.93 18.55
N LYS A 149 -8.14 -14.95 18.08
CA LYS A 149 -8.62 -13.80 18.85
C LYS A 149 -10.07 -13.51 18.46
N TYR A 150 -10.76 -12.66 19.21
CA TYR A 150 -12.16 -12.31 18.93
C TYR A 150 -12.42 -11.92 17.46
N SER A 151 -11.54 -11.11 16.86
CA SER A 151 -11.65 -10.69 15.46
C SER A 151 -10.85 -11.54 14.45
N ILE A 152 -10.10 -12.56 14.91
CA ILE A 152 -9.20 -13.37 14.07
C ILE A 152 -9.58 -14.84 14.21
N PHE A 153 -10.23 -15.38 13.18
CA PHE A 153 -10.70 -16.76 13.17
C PHE A 153 -10.82 -17.31 11.75
N TRP A 154 -10.76 -18.64 11.61
CA TRP A 154 -10.94 -19.37 10.35
C TRP A 154 -12.12 -20.33 10.51
N VAL A 155 -12.95 -20.45 9.47
CA VAL A 155 -14.18 -21.25 9.47
C VAL A 155 -14.06 -22.36 8.43
N LYS A 156 -14.64 -23.54 8.73
CA LYS A 156 -14.71 -24.70 7.80
C LYS A 156 -13.35 -25.09 7.20
N ILE A 157 -12.30 -25.10 8.01
CA ILE A 157 -10.99 -25.65 7.65
C ILE A 157 -11.17 -27.12 7.27
N PRO A 158 -10.85 -27.54 6.04
CA PRO A 158 -11.00 -28.92 5.62
C PRO A 158 -9.93 -29.80 6.27
N GLY A 159 -10.38 -30.75 7.08
CA GLY A 159 -9.56 -31.82 7.62
C GLY A 159 -9.50 -33.06 6.71
N PRO A 160 -8.85 -34.14 7.18
CA PRO A 160 -8.65 -35.36 6.41
C PRO A 160 -9.97 -36.07 6.13
N VAL A 161 -10.02 -36.73 4.98
CA VAL A 161 -11.14 -37.59 4.56
C VAL A 161 -10.83 -39.03 4.92
N ILE A 162 -11.76 -39.70 5.60
CA ILE A 162 -11.69 -41.13 5.91
C ILE A 162 -12.84 -41.88 5.25
N SER A 163 -12.64 -43.16 4.92
CA SER A 163 -13.63 -43.96 4.20
C SER A 163 -13.94 -45.31 4.86
N GLN A 164 -15.08 -45.90 4.52
CA GLN A 164 -15.36 -47.28 4.90
C GLN A 164 -14.52 -48.27 4.06
N PRO A 165 -14.19 -49.45 4.61
CA PRO A 165 -13.51 -50.51 3.87
C PRO A 165 -14.21 -50.81 2.53
N ASN A 166 -13.44 -51.09 1.48
CA ASN A 166 -13.91 -51.38 0.12
C ASN A 166 -14.62 -50.22 -0.61
N THR A 167 -14.53 -48.99 -0.11
CA THR A 167 -14.96 -47.80 -0.87
C THR A 167 -13.88 -47.47 -1.92
N PRO A 168 -14.23 -47.38 -3.22
CA PRO A 168 -13.29 -46.95 -4.25
C PRO A 168 -12.70 -45.59 -3.87
N ILE A 169 -11.37 -45.47 -3.98
CA ILE A 169 -10.67 -44.20 -3.85
C ILE A 169 -11.30 -43.26 -4.89
N LEU A 170 -11.83 -42.12 -4.45
CA LEU A 170 -12.00 -41.00 -5.36
C LEU A 170 -10.59 -40.66 -5.81
N THR A 171 -10.17 -41.18 -6.96
CA THR A 171 -9.20 -40.48 -7.79
C THR A 171 -9.90 -39.21 -8.22
N THR A 172 -9.91 -38.23 -7.33
CA THR A 172 -9.91 -36.86 -7.79
C THR A 172 -8.61 -36.77 -8.56
N THR A 173 -8.70 -36.87 -9.88
CA THR A 173 -7.72 -36.29 -10.78
C THR A 173 -7.74 -34.78 -10.55
N MET A 174 -7.28 -34.35 -9.37
CA MET A 174 -6.48 -33.15 -9.31
C MET A 174 -5.10 -33.64 -9.74
N ALA A 175 -4.88 -33.66 -11.05
CA ALA A 175 -3.59 -33.23 -11.56
C ALA A 175 -3.45 -31.75 -11.20
N ALA A 176 -3.35 -31.45 -9.90
CA ALA A 176 -2.58 -30.30 -9.49
C ALA A 176 -1.15 -30.75 -9.75
N ASN A 177 -0.59 -30.28 -10.86
CA ASN A 177 0.84 -30.05 -10.93
C ASN A 177 1.15 -29.09 -9.76
N VAL A 178 1.29 -29.62 -8.55
CA VAL A 178 2.00 -28.94 -7.49
C VAL A 178 3.46 -29.08 -7.87
N THR A 179 3.89 -28.28 -8.85
CA THR A 179 5.28 -27.83 -8.89
C THR A 179 5.52 -27.21 -7.53
N LEU A 180 6.23 -27.92 -6.65
CA LEU A 180 6.90 -27.28 -5.52
C LEU A 180 7.62 -26.06 -6.10
N PRO A 181 7.40 -24.83 -5.60
CA PRO A 181 8.16 -23.68 -6.07
C PRO A 181 9.64 -23.97 -5.80
N THR A 182 10.38 -24.16 -6.88
CA THR A 182 11.81 -24.43 -6.85
C THR A 182 12.53 -23.16 -6.40
N SER A 183 13.43 -23.31 -5.43
CA SER A 183 14.36 -22.25 -5.04
C SER A 183 15.13 -21.76 -6.27
N LEU A 184 15.12 -20.45 -6.52
CA LEU A 184 15.78 -19.81 -7.65
C LEU A 184 17.31 -19.96 -7.50
N THR A 185 17.93 -20.79 -8.34
CA THR A 185 19.37 -21.10 -8.28
C THR A 185 20.25 -20.03 -8.93
N GLN A 186 19.71 -19.27 -9.89
CA GLN A 186 20.43 -18.23 -10.62
C GLN A 186 19.94 -16.84 -10.22
N VAL A 187 20.87 -15.97 -9.85
CA VAL A 187 20.58 -14.56 -9.54
C VAL A 187 20.38 -13.77 -10.83
N PHE A 188 19.38 -12.90 -10.85
CA PHE A 188 19.08 -12.06 -12.01
C PHE A 188 20.25 -11.14 -12.40
N ASN A 189 20.31 -10.79 -13.68
CA ASN A 189 21.29 -9.87 -14.24
C ASN A 189 20.60 -8.90 -15.22
N ALA A 190 21.25 -7.76 -15.45
CA ALA A 190 20.75 -6.73 -16.36
C ALA A 190 21.47 -6.69 -17.72
N SER A 191 22.33 -7.67 -18.05
CA SER A 191 23.14 -7.66 -19.27
C SER A 191 22.33 -7.74 -20.56
N GLU A 192 21.12 -8.29 -20.49
CA GLU A 192 20.21 -8.46 -21.63
C GLU A 192 19.13 -7.36 -21.70
N CYS A 193 19.17 -6.38 -20.80
CA CYS A 193 18.21 -5.27 -20.80
C CYS A 193 18.38 -4.39 -22.04
N GLY A 194 17.27 -4.09 -22.72
CA GLY A 194 17.26 -3.32 -23.97
C GLY A 194 17.71 -4.08 -25.21
N THR A 195 18.12 -5.35 -25.08
CA THR A 195 18.48 -6.22 -26.21
C THR A 195 17.48 -7.36 -26.35
N ASN A 196 17.40 -8.24 -25.34
CA ASN A 196 16.47 -9.38 -25.31
C ASN A 196 15.41 -9.26 -24.20
N LYS A 197 15.66 -8.42 -23.19
CA LYS A 197 14.75 -8.18 -22.07
C LYS A 197 14.27 -6.73 -22.07
N PHE A 198 12.96 -6.52 -21.91
CA PHE A 198 12.45 -5.22 -21.50
C PHE A 198 12.65 -5.09 -20.00
N CYS A 199 13.29 -4.02 -19.53
CA CYS A 199 13.63 -3.83 -18.12
C CYS A 199 13.13 -2.48 -17.59
N VAL A 200 12.67 -2.49 -16.35
CA VAL A 200 12.41 -1.30 -15.54
C VAL A 200 13.34 -1.34 -14.33
N ARG A 201 14.19 -0.31 -14.18
CA ARG A 201 15.22 -0.26 -13.13
C ARG A 201 15.17 1.04 -12.34
N ASN A 202 15.29 0.92 -11.03
CA ASN A 202 15.42 2.07 -10.13
C ASN A 202 16.37 1.75 -8.97
N PRO A 203 17.51 2.45 -8.82
CA PRO A 203 18.02 3.55 -9.66
C PRO A 203 18.23 3.18 -11.13
N TRP A 204 18.28 4.18 -12.00
CA TRP A 204 18.60 3.95 -13.41
C TRP A 204 19.94 3.21 -13.53
N SER A 205 19.98 2.16 -14.34
CA SER A 205 21.16 1.34 -14.54
C SER A 205 21.67 0.52 -13.34
N CYS A 206 20.89 0.37 -12.26
CA CYS A 206 21.31 -0.44 -11.11
C CYS A 206 21.48 -1.93 -11.43
N ASP A 207 22.33 -2.61 -10.67
CA ASP A 207 22.51 -4.07 -10.71
C ASP A 207 21.40 -4.73 -9.88
N PRO A 208 20.60 -5.66 -10.44
CA PRO A 208 19.53 -6.37 -9.71
C PRO A 208 19.98 -7.12 -8.46
N LYS A 209 21.29 -7.31 -8.28
CA LYS A 209 21.94 -7.91 -7.10
C LYS A 209 22.18 -6.94 -5.95
N ALA A 210 22.11 -5.64 -6.22
CA ALA A 210 22.39 -4.62 -5.22
C ALA A 210 21.17 -4.40 -4.32
N GLU A 211 21.41 -4.19 -3.03
CA GLU A 211 20.39 -3.93 -2.00
C GLU A 211 19.62 -2.61 -2.21
N ASP A 212 20.00 -1.78 -3.17
CA ASP A 212 19.30 -0.54 -3.51
C ASP A 212 18.57 -0.59 -4.85
N CYS A 213 18.59 -1.74 -5.54
CA CYS A 213 18.03 -1.88 -6.88
C CYS A 213 16.64 -2.53 -6.88
N PHE A 214 15.65 -1.78 -7.34
CA PHE A 214 14.36 -2.33 -7.74
C PHE A 214 14.40 -2.63 -9.24
N PHE A 215 14.30 -3.91 -9.58
CA PHE A 215 14.39 -4.46 -10.92
C PHE A 215 13.12 -5.22 -11.30
N LEU A 216 12.64 -4.99 -12.51
CA LEU A 216 11.61 -5.79 -13.16
C LEU A 216 12.03 -6.01 -14.60
N SER A 217 11.93 -7.23 -15.11
CA SER A 217 12.18 -7.52 -16.51
C SER A 217 11.17 -8.49 -17.10
N PHE A 218 11.00 -8.36 -18.42
CA PHE A 218 10.14 -9.15 -19.25
C PHE A 218 10.96 -9.70 -20.41
N ARG A 219 11.03 -11.02 -20.54
CA ARG A 219 11.67 -11.71 -21.67
C ARG A 219 10.63 -12.47 -22.46
N HIS A 220 10.46 -12.10 -23.72
CA HIS A 220 9.58 -12.79 -24.65
C HIS A 220 10.37 -13.92 -25.33
N ASP A 221 10.52 -15.04 -24.62
CA ASP A 221 11.27 -16.23 -25.10
C ASP A 221 10.37 -17.31 -25.73
N HIS A 222 9.05 -17.17 -25.65
CA HIS A 222 8.06 -18.11 -26.18
C HIS A 222 6.91 -17.35 -26.87
N PRO A 223 6.31 -17.86 -27.97
CA PRO A 223 5.34 -17.11 -28.77
C PRO A 223 4.11 -16.56 -28.01
N ASP A 224 3.66 -17.29 -27.00
CA ASP A 224 2.41 -17.00 -26.28
C ASP A 224 2.62 -16.59 -24.81
N SER A 225 3.88 -16.43 -24.37
CA SER A 225 4.17 -16.18 -22.95
C SER A 225 5.42 -15.32 -22.75
N VAL A 226 5.45 -14.62 -21.63
CA VAL A 226 6.57 -13.80 -21.20
C VAL A 226 7.11 -14.35 -19.88
N MET A 227 8.43 -14.48 -19.79
CA MET A 227 9.12 -14.74 -18.53
C MET A 227 9.30 -13.41 -17.79
N VAL A 228 8.82 -13.34 -16.57
CA VAL A 228 8.88 -12.16 -15.70
C VAL A 228 9.89 -12.43 -14.60
N GLU A 229 10.82 -11.49 -14.39
CA GLU A 229 11.78 -11.53 -13.29
C GLU A 229 11.68 -10.21 -12.51
N MET A 230 11.51 -10.28 -11.19
CA MET A 230 11.50 -9.07 -10.33
C MET A 230 12.37 -9.25 -9.09
N SER A 231 13.07 -8.19 -8.71
CA SER A 231 13.97 -8.12 -7.56
C SER A 231 13.80 -6.77 -6.85
N GLY A 232 13.78 -6.75 -5.52
CA GLY A 232 13.75 -5.49 -4.79
C GLY A 232 14.08 -5.64 -3.30
N PRO A 233 14.51 -4.54 -2.64
CA PRO A 233 14.89 -4.56 -1.24
C PRO A 233 13.66 -4.51 -0.35
N SER A 234 13.25 -5.67 0.17
CA SER A 234 12.06 -5.81 1.00
C SER A 234 12.13 -7.15 1.73
N GLU A 235 11.68 -7.17 2.98
CA GLU A 235 11.46 -8.39 3.77
C GLU A 235 9.98 -8.78 3.80
N GLY A 236 9.08 -7.88 3.39
CA GLY A 236 7.64 -8.06 3.37
C GLY A 236 7.13 -8.51 2.01
N TYR A 237 6.99 -7.59 1.08
CA TYR A 237 6.57 -7.92 -0.29
C TYR A 237 7.22 -6.99 -1.32
N ILE A 238 7.30 -7.49 -2.56
CA ILE A 238 7.48 -6.67 -3.76
C ILE A 238 6.34 -6.96 -4.73
N ALA A 239 5.96 -5.95 -5.50
CA ALA A 239 4.87 -6.08 -6.46
C ALA A 239 5.10 -5.19 -7.67
N PHE A 240 4.52 -5.60 -8.80
CA PHE A 240 4.29 -4.69 -9.92
C PHE A 240 2.84 -4.75 -10.38
N ALA A 241 2.37 -3.67 -11.02
CA ALA A 241 1.05 -3.62 -11.62
C ALA A 241 1.08 -2.96 -13.00
N LEU A 242 0.15 -3.38 -13.86
CA LEU A 242 -0.13 -2.81 -15.17
C LEU A 242 -1.42 -1.99 -15.07
N SER A 243 -1.35 -0.71 -15.44
CA SER A 243 -2.46 0.23 -15.32
C SER A 243 -2.65 1.08 -16.58
N ASP A 244 -3.87 1.54 -16.79
CA ASP A 244 -4.23 2.44 -17.87
C ASP A 244 -3.92 3.91 -17.59
N ASP A 245 -3.64 4.27 -16.35
CA ASP A 245 -3.28 5.62 -15.94
C ASP A 245 -2.16 5.63 -14.89
N GLN A 246 -1.87 6.80 -14.31
CA GLN A 246 -0.86 6.94 -13.24
C GLN A 246 -1.50 6.91 -11.84
N TRP A 247 -2.72 6.39 -11.70
CA TRP A 247 -3.51 6.32 -10.49
C TRP A 247 -3.86 4.89 -10.11
N MET A 248 -3.10 4.34 -9.15
CA MET A 248 -3.38 3.01 -8.60
C MET A 248 -4.80 2.93 -8.00
N GLY A 249 -5.52 1.86 -8.34
CA GLY A 249 -6.87 1.56 -7.86
C GLY A 249 -7.95 1.58 -8.95
N GLY A 250 -7.59 1.70 -10.22
CA GLY A 250 -8.54 1.72 -11.34
C GLY A 250 -9.12 0.35 -11.73
N GLY A 251 -8.74 -0.72 -11.02
CA GLY A 251 -8.88 -2.10 -11.47
C GLY A 251 -7.58 -2.64 -12.09
N ASP A 252 -6.43 -2.23 -11.55
CA ASP A 252 -5.12 -2.53 -12.15
C ASP A 252 -4.74 -4.01 -12.01
N ASP A 253 -4.02 -4.54 -13.00
CA ASP A 253 -3.56 -5.93 -13.03
C ASP A 253 -2.21 -6.06 -12.30
N ALA A 254 -2.22 -6.61 -11.08
CA ALA A 254 -1.07 -6.68 -10.19
C ALA A 254 -0.53 -8.10 -9.94
N TYR A 255 0.77 -8.16 -9.69
CA TYR A 255 1.55 -9.37 -9.40
C TYR A 255 2.38 -9.10 -8.15
N LEU A 256 2.25 -9.97 -7.15
CA LEU A 256 2.82 -9.78 -5.83
C LEU A 256 3.68 -10.99 -5.46
N CYS A 257 4.82 -10.69 -4.86
CA CYS A 257 5.68 -11.64 -4.18
C CYS A 257 5.66 -11.32 -2.70
N ILE A 258 5.01 -12.17 -1.91
CA ILE A 258 4.70 -11.93 -0.51
C ILE A 258 5.53 -12.89 0.34
N SER A 259 6.32 -12.35 1.25
CA SER A 259 7.06 -13.09 2.27
C SER A 259 6.10 -13.62 3.34
N GLU A 260 6.00 -14.93 3.46
CA GLU A 260 5.25 -15.64 4.48
C GLU A 260 6.17 -16.69 5.13
N ASP A 261 6.56 -16.52 6.41
CA ASP A 261 7.36 -17.49 7.17
C ASP A 261 8.64 -17.98 6.44
N HIS A 262 9.43 -17.06 5.87
CA HIS A 262 10.63 -17.33 5.06
C HIS A 262 10.39 -18.09 3.74
N HIS A 263 9.13 -18.15 3.29
CA HIS A 263 8.72 -18.56 1.96
C HIS A 263 8.22 -17.35 1.17
N ILE A 264 8.30 -17.38 -0.17
CA ILE A 264 7.67 -16.35 -1.00
C ILE A 264 6.50 -16.95 -1.76
N ASP A 265 5.32 -16.40 -1.51
CA ASP A 265 4.11 -16.73 -2.25
C ASP A 265 3.91 -15.72 -3.40
N ILE A 266 3.78 -16.24 -4.63
CA ILE A 266 3.61 -15.43 -5.83
C ILE A 266 2.13 -15.46 -6.22
N LYS A 267 1.47 -14.31 -6.13
CA LYS A 267 0.03 -14.16 -6.36
C LYS A 267 -0.27 -13.09 -7.40
N THR A 268 -1.40 -13.26 -8.07
CA THR A 268 -2.01 -12.25 -8.92
C THR A 268 -3.16 -11.57 -8.17
N ALA A 269 -3.36 -10.27 -8.41
CA ALA A 269 -4.42 -9.50 -7.77
C ALA A 269 -4.96 -8.39 -8.67
N SER A 270 -6.20 -7.96 -8.40
CA SER A 270 -6.75 -6.73 -8.96
C SER A 270 -6.71 -5.61 -7.93
N LEU A 271 -6.28 -4.41 -8.34
CA LEU A 271 -6.20 -3.24 -7.46
C LEU A 271 -7.39 -2.30 -7.72
N VAL A 272 -8.38 -2.36 -6.82
CA VAL A 272 -9.58 -1.51 -6.90
C VAL A 272 -9.61 -0.54 -5.73
N GLY A 273 -9.74 0.75 -6.03
CA GLY A 273 -9.73 1.82 -5.05
C GLY A 273 -8.43 1.87 -4.22
N ARG A 274 -8.54 2.36 -2.98
CA ARG A 274 -7.44 2.41 -2.01
C ARG A 274 -7.66 1.41 -0.87
N THR A 275 -7.92 0.17 -1.24
CA THR A 275 -8.15 -0.96 -0.32
C THR A 275 -7.11 -2.05 -0.52
N TYR A 276 -7.20 -3.12 0.25
CA TYR A 276 -6.32 -4.28 0.08
C TYR A 276 -6.47 -4.90 -1.32
N PRO A 277 -5.39 -5.43 -1.92
CA PRO A 277 -5.46 -6.12 -3.20
C PRO A 277 -6.46 -7.28 -3.20
N GLU A 278 -7.28 -7.38 -4.24
CA GLU A 278 -8.20 -8.49 -4.44
C GLU A 278 -7.45 -9.65 -5.10
N LEU A 279 -6.96 -10.59 -4.29
CA LEU A 279 -6.19 -11.75 -4.75
C LEU A 279 -7.06 -12.73 -5.56
N ASP A 280 -6.51 -13.27 -6.65
CA ASP A 280 -7.18 -14.32 -7.43
C ASP A 280 -7.28 -15.63 -6.64
N SER A 281 -8.37 -16.36 -6.87
CA SER A 281 -8.56 -17.71 -6.33
C SER A 281 -7.86 -18.80 -7.15
N GLU A 282 -7.61 -18.54 -8.42
CA GLU A 282 -7.04 -19.48 -9.39
C GLU A 282 -5.64 -18.99 -9.82
N ASP A 283 -4.71 -19.91 -9.93
CA ASP A 283 -3.32 -19.62 -10.27
C ASP A 283 -3.13 -19.55 -11.79
N SER A 284 -2.95 -18.35 -12.32
CA SER A 284 -2.74 -18.13 -13.76
C SER A 284 -1.27 -18.17 -14.18
N LEU A 285 -0.33 -18.41 -13.25
CA LEU A 285 1.10 -18.31 -13.46
C LEU A 285 1.76 -19.69 -13.56
N GLU A 286 2.75 -19.80 -14.45
CA GLU A 286 3.50 -21.03 -14.70
C GLU A 286 4.97 -20.83 -14.28
N GLU A 287 5.75 -21.91 -14.10
CA GLU A 287 7.21 -21.86 -13.84
C GLU A 287 7.64 -20.93 -12.69
N LYS A 288 6.88 -20.92 -11.60
CA LYS A 288 7.14 -20.07 -10.42
C LYS A 288 8.42 -20.49 -9.68
N SER A 289 9.27 -19.52 -9.40
CA SER A 289 10.49 -19.67 -8.62
C SER A 289 10.79 -18.40 -7.85
N TRP A 290 11.46 -18.54 -6.70
CA TRP A 290 11.75 -17.41 -5.83
C TRP A 290 13.03 -17.63 -5.03
N ARG A 291 13.58 -16.53 -4.53
CA ARG A 291 14.71 -16.50 -3.60
C ARG A 291 14.56 -15.32 -2.66
N MET A 292 14.89 -15.54 -1.39
CA MET A 292 15.00 -14.52 -0.37
C MET A 292 16.40 -14.63 0.24
N ALA A 293 17.24 -13.63 0.02
CA ALA A 293 18.60 -13.59 0.55
C ALA A 293 19.08 -12.13 0.60
N ASP A 294 19.90 -11.81 1.59
CA ASP A 294 20.61 -10.54 1.68
C ASP A 294 19.69 -9.30 1.65
N GLY A 295 18.47 -9.39 2.21
CA GLY A 295 17.51 -8.27 2.19
C GLY A 295 16.72 -8.12 0.89
N LEU A 296 16.92 -8.99 -0.10
CA LEU A 296 16.23 -8.96 -1.39
C LEU A 296 15.21 -10.10 -1.53
N ILE A 297 14.00 -9.72 -1.96
CA ILE A 297 13.03 -10.66 -2.53
C ILE A 297 13.29 -10.74 -4.04
N GLN A 298 13.41 -11.96 -4.56
CA GLN A 298 13.54 -12.26 -5.98
C GLN A 298 12.47 -13.26 -6.40
N CYS A 299 11.76 -12.94 -7.47
CA CYS A 299 10.73 -13.81 -8.04
C CYS A 299 10.86 -13.93 -9.54
N SER A 300 10.57 -15.13 -10.03
CA SER A 300 10.42 -15.39 -11.45
C SER A 300 9.20 -16.26 -11.70
N PHE A 301 8.48 -15.96 -12.77
CA PHE A 301 7.35 -16.75 -13.24
C PHE A 301 7.07 -16.48 -14.71
N ARG A 302 6.40 -17.44 -15.35
CA ARG A 302 5.94 -17.35 -16.73
C ARG A 302 4.47 -16.97 -16.75
N ARG A 303 4.13 -15.97 -17.58
CA ARG A 303 2.76 -15.49 -17.77
C ARG A 303 2.38 -15.54 -19.25
N LYS A 304 1.21 -16.10 -19.57
CA LYS A 304 0.66 -16.04 -20.93
C LYS A 304 0.35 -14.59 -21.33
N ILE A 305 0.53 -14.27 -22.60
CA ILE A 305 0.24 -12.94 -23.16
C ILE A 305 -1.24 -12.63 -23.04
N ASN A 306 -2.08 -13.61 -23.39
CA ASN A 306 -3.53 -13.52 -23.37
C ASN A 306 -4.11 -14.46 -22.28
N LEU A 307 -4.93 -13.90 -21.39
CA LEU A 307 -5.59 -14.64 -20.30
C LEU A 307 -7.11 -14.40 -20.31
N PRO A 308 -7.84 -14.82 -21.37
CA PRO A 308 -9.27 -14.52 -21.51
C PRO A 308 -10.16 -15.19 -20.44
N ALA A 309 -9.65 -16.22 -19.75
CA ALA A 309 -10.38 -16.95 -18.71
C ALA A 309 -10.37 -16.24 -17.34
N PHE A 310 -9.52 -15.22 -17.14
CA PHE A 310 -9.33 -14.55 -15.85
C PHE A 310 -9.85 -13.12 -15.91
N GLN A 311 -10.91 -12.83 -15.16
CA GLN A 311 -11.46 -11.47 -15.06
C GLN A 311 -10.45 -10.53 -14.39
N GLY A 312 -10.28 -9.32 -14.92
CA GLY A 312 -9.35 -8.31 -14.36
C GLY A 312 -7.88 -8.46 -14.76
N ARG A 313 -7.53 -9.42 -15.63
CA ARG A 313 -6.19 -9.56 -16.22
C ARG A 313 -6.12 -8.85 -17.57
N VAL A 314 -5.04 -8.12 -17.82
CA VAL A 314 -4.84 -7.39 -19.07
C VAL A 314 -4.04 -8.21 -20.09
N ASN A 315 -4.21 -7.97 -21.39
CA ASN A 315 -3.36 -8.61 -22.40
C ASN A 315 -2.01 -7.88 -22.50
N LEU A 316 -0.90 -8.62 -22.61
CA LEU A 316 0.45 -8.05 -22.65
C LEU A 316 0.87 -7.48 -24.02
N ASP A 317 0.01 -7.61 -25.03
CA ASP A 317 0.21 -7.05 -26.37
C ASP A 317 -0.19 -5.57 -26.48
N ALA A 318 -0.81 -5.04 -25.44
CA ALA A 318 -1.16 -3.63 -25.29
C ALA A 318 -0.12 -2.85 -24.47
N SER A 319 -0.36 -1.55 -24.30
CA SER A 319 0.55 -0.63 -23.62
C SER A 319 -0.04 -0.12 -22.32
N TYR A 320 0.74 -0.20 -21.22
CA TYR A 320 0.31 0.18 -19.88
C TYR A 320 1.38 0.97 -19.15
N TYR A 321 0.96 1.78 -18.18
CA TYR A 321 1.87 2.26 -17.15
C TYR A 321 2.28 1.08 -16.27
N ILE A 322 3.56 1.03 -15.92
CA ILE A 322 4.10 -0.03 -15.06
C ILE A 322 4.40 0.59 -13.71
N PHE A 323 3.80 0.01 -12.67
CA PHE A 323 3.96 0.39 -11.28
C PHE A 323 4.85 -0.63 -10.59
N LEU A 324 5.79 -0.20 -9.77
CA LEU A 324 6.56 -1.08 -8.88
C LEU A 324 6.45 -0.57 -7.45
N ALA A 325 6.17 -1.48 -6.52
CA ALA A 325 5.99 -1.15 -5.11
C ALA A 325 6.59 -2.23 -4.19
N ASP A 326 7.06 -1.78 -3.04
CA ASP A 326 7.64 -2.56 -1.97
C ASP A 326 7.00 -2.12 -0.65
N GLY A 327 6.86 -3.05 0.30
CA GLY A 327 6.35 -2.74 1.62
C GLY A 327 6.31 -3.94 2.56
N ASP A 328 5.75 -3.71 3.74
CA ASP A 328 5.70 -4.71 4.80
C ASP A 328 4.47 -5.61 4.72
N VAL A 329 4.54 -6.73 5.44
CA VAL A 329 3.45 -7.70 5.59
C VAL A 329 3.14 -7.83 7.08
N ASN A 330 1.86 -7.78 7.45
CA ASN A 330 1.44 -7.93 8.84
C ASN A 330 1.60 -9.37 9.34
N GLU A 331 1.62 -9.54 10.67
CA GLU A 331 1.46 -10.83 11.37
C GLU A 331 0.15 -11.50 10.91
N GLY A 332 0.21 -12.31 9.85
CA GLY A 332 -0.99 -12.74 9.13
C GLY A 332 -0.85 -12.93 7.61
N GLY A 333 0.23 -12.46 6.99
CA GLY A 333 0.42 -12.55 5.52
C GLY A 333 -0.28 -11.44 4.73
N ALA A 334 -0.91 -10.48 5.43
CA ALA A 334 -1.62 -9.38 4.78
C ALA A 334 -0.67 -8.24 4.40
N VAL A 335 -0.54 -8.00 3.10
CA VAL A 335 0.20 -6.90 2.47
C VAL A 335 -0.23 -5.56 3.08
N GLN A 336 0.71 -4.80 3.63
CA GLN A 336 0.48 -3.44 4.11
C GLN A 336 0.58 -2.42 2.98
N LYS A 337 0.08 -1.22 3.24
CA LYS A 337 0.30 -0.10 2.35
C LYS A 337 1.80 0.21 2.30
N HIS A 338 2.34 0.33 1.10
CA HIS A 338 3.71 0.81 0.88
C HIS A 338 3.93 2.21 1.49
N ASP A 339 5.08 2.43 2.12
CA ASP A 339 5.41 3.74 2.74
C ASP A 339 5.79 4.81 1.71
N ARG A 340 6.42 4.38 0.61
CA ARG A 340 6.86 5.25 -0.48
C ARG A 340 5.86 5.21 -1.63
N GLN A 341 5.69 6.32 -2.35
CA GLN A 341 4.93 6.30 -3.60
C GLN A 341 5.53 5.23 -4.55
N PRO A 342 4.70 4.43 -5.26
CA PRO A 342 5.19 3.45 -6.22
C PRO A 342 6.04 4.11 -7.30
N LEU A 343 7.00 3.37 -7.82
CA LEU A 343 7.73 3.77 -9.01
C LEU A 343 6.81 3.60 -10.23
N ILE A 344 6.56 4.66 -10.98
CA ILE A 344 5.67 4.63 -12.15
C ILE A 344 6.47 5.04 -13.38
N THR A 345 6.28 4.35 -14.51
CA THR A 345 6.90 4.75 -15.79
C THR A 345 6.37 6.10 -16.28
N ASP A 346 7.20 6.87 -16.98
CA ASP A 346 6.83 8.21 -17.49
C ASP A 346 5.70 8.17 -18.54
N GLY A 347 5.49 7.01 -19.17
CA GLY A 347 4.45 6.76 -20.18
C GLY A 347 4.08 5.29 -20.27
N LYS A 348 3.01 4.99 -21.03
CA LYS A 348 2.59 3.62 -21.33
C LYS A 348 3.67 2.87 -22.12
N GLN A 349 3.92 1.62 -21.77
CA GLN A 349 4.93 0.75 -22.39
C GLN A 349 4.29 -0.52 -22.91
N ASN A 350 4.70 -0.94 -24.11
CA ASN A 350 4.40 -2.27 -24.63
C ASN A 350 5.57 -3.21 -24.30
N ILE A 351 5.34 -4.15 -23.39
CA ILE A 351 6.36 -5.08 -22.91
C ILE A 351 6.68 -6.22 -23.91
N THR A 352 5.79 -6.50 -24.87
CA THR A 352 6.03 -7.47 -25.95
C THR A 352 6.61 -6.83 -27.22
N GLY A 353 6.74 -5.49 -27.24
CA GLY A 353 7.39 -4.74 -28.30
C GLY A 353 8.93 -4.83 -28.27
N PRO A 354 9.64 -3.93 -28.98
CA PRO A 354 11.10 -3.88 -28.95
C PRO A 354 11.61 -3.74 -27.50
N PRO A 355 12.57 -4.58 -27.06
CA PRO A 355 13.14 -4.51 -25.73
C PRO A 355 13.71 -3.13 -25.44
N LYS A 356 13.42 -2.60 -24.25
CA LYS A 356 13.95 -1.33 -23.75
C LYS A 356 14.50 -1.51 -22.36
N ASP A 357 15.46 -0.69 -22.01
CA ASP A 357 15.92 -0.54 -20.64
C ASP A 357 15.47 0.84 -20.18
N ILE A 358 14.52 0.88 -19.25
CA ILE A 358 13.89 2.12 -18.80
C ILE A 358 13.89 2.22 -17.27
N GLY A 359 13.50 3.40 -16.77
CA GLY A 359 13.28 3.66 -15.35
C GLY A 359 11.87 4.18 -15.11
N GLY A 360 11.66 4.75 -13.93
CA GLY A 360 10.42 5.42 -13.59
C GLY A 360 10.66 6.54 -12.59
N SER A 361 9.55 7.12 -12.12
CA SER A 361 9.59 8.13 -11.07
C SER A 361 8.58 7.83 -9.98
N ARG A 362 9.02 7.97 -8.73
CA ARG A 362 8.13 7.95 -7.55
C ARG A 362 7.49 9.31 -7.29
N SER A 363 7.92 10.37 -7.98
CA SER A 363 7.41 11.72 -7.77
C SER A 363 6.54 12.16 -8.97
N PRO A 364 5.24 12.39 -8.75
CA PRO A 364 4.32 12.86 -9.79
C PRO A 364 4.77 14.21 -10.37
N PHE A 365 4.54 14.40 -11.67
CA PHE A 365 4.96 15.60 -12.39
C PHE A 365 4.44 16.91 -11.77
N LEU A 366 3.16 16.95 -11.37
CA LEU A 366 2.55 18.12 -10.74
C LEU A 366 3.22 18.50 -9.41
N ILE A 367 3.67 17.52 -8.63
CA ILE A 367 4.36 17.74 -7.35
C ILE A 367 5.78 18.25 -7.58
N LYS A 368 6.47 17.79 -8.64
CA LYS A 368 7.75 18.38 -9.06
C LYS A 368 7.62 19.85 -9.44
N ILE A 369 6.59 20.21 -10.21
CA ILE A 369 6.30 21.60 -10.56
C ILE A 369 5.98 22.42 -9.30
N HIS A 370 5.16 21.88 -8.39
CA HIS A 370 4.86 22.53 -7.11
C HIS A 370 6.14 22.93 -6.36
N GLY A 371 7.03 21.96 -6.13
CA GLY A 371 8.31 22.21 -5.47
C GLY A 371 9.20 23.20 -6.22
N ALA A 372 9.30 23.09 -7.56
CA ALA A 372 10.10 24.00 -8.37
C ALA A 372 9.59 25.46 -8.31
N LEU A 373 8.28 25.67 -8.42
CA LEU A 373 7.68 27.00 -8.33
C LEU A 373 7.83 27.59 -6.92
N MET A 374 7.66 26.79 -5.86
CA MET A 374 7.89 27.25 -4.48
C MET A 374 9.36 27.63 -4.26
N PHE A 375 10.30 26.85 -4.79
CA PHE A 375 11.72 27.17 -4.72
C PHE A 375 12.04 28.50 -5.42
N VAL A 376 11.57 28.69 -6.65
CA VAL A 376 11.77 29.96 -7.39
C VAL A 376 11.12 31.14 -6.66
N ALA A 377 9.91 30.97 -6.14
CA ALA A 377 9.22 32.00 -5.38
C ALA A 377 10.04 32.43 -4.15
N TRP A 378 10.34 31.49 -3.26
CA TRP A 378 10.88 31.81 -1.93
C TRP A 378 12.40 31.96 -1.88
N MET A 379 13.14 31.16 -2.64
CA MET A 379 14.61 31.22 -2.63
C MET A 379 15.16 32.28 -3.58
N THR A 380 14.46 32.56 -4.69
CA THR A 380 14.91 33.55 -5.68
C THR A 380 14.15 34.87 -5.54
N THR A 381 12.85 34.92 -5.86
CA THR A 381 12.15 36.21 -6.00
C THR A 381 12.05 36.99 -4.69
N VAL A 382 11.75 36.31 -3.57
CA VAL A 382 11.69 36.94 -2.24
C VAL A 382 13.07 37.42 -1.78
N SER A 383 14.10 36.59 -1.92
CA SER A 383 15.46 36.94 -1.51
C SER A 383 15.98 38.17 -2.26
N ILE A 384 15.83 38.20 -3.59
CA ILE A 384 16.23 39.36 -4.41
C ILE A 384 15.39 40.59 -4.04
N GLY A 385 14.08 40.45 -3.90
CA GLY A 385 13.20 41.56 -3.53
C GLY A 385 13.54 42.16 -2.17
N ALA A 386 13.92 41.34 -1.18
CA ALA A 386 14.37 41.80 0.13
C ALA A 386 15.72 42.54 0.07
N ILE A 387 16.67 42.03 -0.72
CA ILE A 387 17.98 42.67 -0.95
C ILE A 387 17.78 44.05 -1.60
N ILE A 388 16.94 44.15 -2.63
CA ILE A 388 16.66 45.41 -3.32
C ILE A 388 16.05 46.45 -2.36
N ALA A 389 15.03 46.06 -1.59
CA ALA A 389 14.40 46.96 -0.63
C ALA A 389 15.34 47.45 0.48
N ARG A 390 16.34 46.64 0.87
CA ARG A 390 17.27 46.96 1.94
C ARG A 390 18.48 47.77 1.46
N PHE A 391 19.12 47.35 0.37
CA PHE A 391 20.44 47.85 -0.04
C PHE A 391 20.38 48.80 -1.23
N PHE A 392 19.39 48.67 -2.11
CA PHE A 392 19.30 49.50 -3.32
C PHE A 392 18.42 50.74 -3.17
N LYS A 393 17.74 50.88 -2.02
CA LYS A 393 16.97 52.08 -1.69
C LYS A 393 17.81 53.38 -1.73
N PRO A 394 19.02 53.46 -1.14
CA PRO A 394 19.86 54.66 -1.25
C PRO A 394 20.41 54.87 -2.66
N VAL A 395 20.71 53.79 -3.38
CA VAL A 395 21.38 53.78 -4.69
C VAL A 395 20.46 54.33 -5.79
N TRP A 396 19.19 53.95 -5.79
CA TRP A 396 18.19 54.38 -6.78
C TRP A 396 17.13 55.30 -6.18
N SER A 397 17.55 56.21 -5.30
CA SER A 397 16.68 57.16 -4.59
C SER A 397 16.14 58.30 -5.46
N HIS A 398 16.75 58.56 -6.62
CA HIS A 398 16.37 59.66 -7.52
C HIS A 398 15.95 59.19 -8.92
N SER A 399 16.07 57.90 -9.21
CA SER A 399 15.70 57.33 -10.50
C SER A 399 14.28 56.79 -10.45
N LEU A 400 13.42 57.27 -11.34
CA LEU A 400 12.00 56.94 -11.37
C LEU A 400 11.68 55.98 -12.52
N LEU A 401 10.76 55.05 -12.25
CA LEU A 401 10.13 54.17 -13.22
C LEU A 401 8.62 54.17 -12.97
N PHE A 402 7.84 54.53 -13.99
CA PHE A 402 6.38 54.72 -13.87
C PHE A 402 5.96 55.61 -12.69
N GLY A 403 6.71 56.70 -12.44
CA GLY A 403 6.39 57.70 -11.42
C GLY A 403 6.78 57.37 -9.98
N GLU A 404 7.45 56.23 -9.74
CA GLU A 404 7.94 55.82 -8.41
C GLU A 404 9.42 55.43 -8.48
N GLU A 405 10.10 55.38 -7.32
CA GLU A 405 11.52 54.99 -7.23
C GLU A 405 11.75 53.58 -7.80
N ILE A 406 12.82 53.40 -8.60
CA ILE A 406 13.13 52.12 -9.28
C ILE A 406 13.20 50.95 -8.28
N TRP A 407 13.89 51.11 -7.15
CA TRP A 407 14.02 50.04 -6.16
C TRP A 407 12.64 49.58 -5.65
N PHE A 408 11.69 50.52 -5.50
CA PHE A 408 10.35 50.23 -5.01
C PHE A 408 9.54 49.49 -6.06
N GLN A 409 9.65 49.89 -7.32
CA GLN A 409 9.01 49.21 -8.45
C GLN A 409 9.52 47.78 -8.63
N VAL A 410 10.83 47.58 -8.58
CA VAL A 410 11.43 46.25 -8.72
C VAL A 410 11.07 45.36 -7.53
N HIS A 411 11.15 45.89 -6.29
CA HIS A 411 10.69 45.17 -5.11
C HIS A 411 9.21 44.76 -5.24
N ARG A 412 8.34 45.71 -5.60
CA ARG A 412 6.90 45.46 -5.80
C ARG A 412 6.64 44.41 -6.87
N GLY A 413 7.31 44.50 -8.01
CA GLY A 413 7.20 43.53 -9.10
C GLY A 413 7.61 42.12 -8.66
N LEU A 414 8.73 42.00 -7.96
CA LEU A 414 9.20 40.71 -7.43
C LEU A 414 8.25 40.13 -6.38
N MET A 415 7.72 40.94 -5.45
CA MET A 415 6.76 40.47 -4.44
C MET A 415 5.44 40.03 -5.07
N MET A 416 4.93 40.76 -6.07
CA MET A 416 3.73 40.34 -6.80
C MET A 416 3.96 39.04 -7.56
N MET A 417 5.13 38.87 -8.18
CA MET A 417 5.51 37.61 -8.82
C MET A 417 5.60 36.46 -7.81
N THR A 418 6.16 36.68 -6.62
CA THR A 418 6.17 35.69 -5.53
C THR A 418 4.75 35.23 -5.19
N VAL A 419 3.81 36.16 -4.99
CA VAL A 419 2.43 35.83 -4.64
C VAL A 419 1.75 35.02 -5.74
N LEU A 420 1.97 35.38 -7.02
CA LEU A 420 1.43 34.64 -8.17
C LEU A 420 1.99 33.22 -8.28
N LEU A 421 3.31 33.07 -8.16
CA LEU A 421 3.98 31.76 -8.20
C LEU A 421 3.54 30.88 -7.02
N THR A 422 3.47 31.45 -5.82
CA THR A 422 3.01 30.73 -4.61
C THR A 422 1.55 30.31 -4.77
N SER A 423 0.68 31.20 -5.29
CA SER A 423 -0.75 30.91 -5.48
C SER A 423 -0.98 29.80 -6.49
N THR A 424 -0.31 29.90 -7.65
CA THR A 424 -0.36 28.86 -8.69
C THR A 424 0.14 27.53 -8.14
N SER A 425 1.30 27.55 -7.46
CA SER A 425 1.93 26.34 -6.93
C SER A 425 1.10 25.69 -5.81
N PHE A 426 0.47 26.49 -4.95
CA PHE A 426 -0.36 26.00 -3.84
C PHE A 426 -1.55 25.17 -4.32
N VAL A 427 -2.09 25.45 -5.50
CA VAL A 427 -3.24 24.72 -6.07
C VAL A 427 -2.83 23.33 -6.61
N LEU A 428 -1.58 23.15 -7.06
CA LEU A 428 -1.16 21.92 -7.75
C LEU A 428 -1.31 20.63 -6.92
N PRO A 429 -0.93 20.57 -5.63
CA PRO A 429 -1.14 19.36 -4.83
C PRO A 429 -2.60 19.01 -4.62
N PHE A 430 -3.50 20.01 -4.55
CA PHE A 430 -4.94 19.78 -4.43
C PHE A 430 -5.55 19.29 -5.73
N LEU A 431 -5.09 19.80 -6.89
CA LEU A 431 -5.47 19.25 -8.20
C LEU A 431 -5.00 17.82 -8.37
N TYR A 432 -3.77 17.52 -7.94
CA TYR A 432 -3.26 16.16 -7.97
C TYR A 432 -4.09 15.26 -7.05
N ARG A 433 -4.24 15.58 -5.75
CA ARG A 433 -4.89 14.67 -4.79
C ARG A 433 -6.42 14.64 -4.87
N GLY A 434 -7.04 15.64 -5.49
CA GLY A 434 -8.49 15.85 -5.44
C GLY A 434 -9.01 16.22 -4.04
N GLY A 435 -8.14 16.57 -3.09
CA GLY A 435 -8.50 16.82 -1.70
C GLY A 435 -7.31 16.99 -0.75
N TRP A 436 -7.61 17.04 0.55
CA TRP A 436 -6.60 17.20 1.61
C TRP A 436 -5.83 15.90 1.87
N SER A 437 -4.51 15.97 1.98
CA SER A 437 -3.67 14.82 2.35
C SER A 437 -3.36 14.84 3.84
N LYS A 438 -3.89 13.86 4.58
CA LYS A 438 -3.55 13.67 6.01
C LYS A 438 -2.14 13.11 6.23
N GLU A 439 -1.56 12.53 5.19
CA GLU A 439 -0.24 11.87 5.23
C GLU A 439 0.92 12.82 4.98
N ALA A 440 0.64 14.05 4.52
CA ALA A 440 1.66 15.06 4.32
C ALA A 440 2.11 15.74 5.64
N GLY A 441 1.77 15.17 6.79
CA GLY A 441 2.17 15.68 8.10
C GLY A 441 1.76 17.13 8.35
N VAL A 442 2.71 17.95 8.82
CA VAL A 442 2.51 19.37 9.15
C VAL A 442 2.63 20.29 7.94
N HIS A 443 3.29 19.85 6.87
CA HIS A 443 3.55 20.62 5.64
C HIS A 443 2.32 21.40 5.14
N PRO A 444 1.14 20.80 4.91
CA PRO A 444 0.03 21.53 4.31
C PRO A 444 -0.56 22.60 5.26
N TYR A 445 -0.45 22.42 6.57
CA TYR A 445 -0.90 23.43 7.54
C TYR A 445 0.01 24.66 7.57
N LEU A 446 1.33 24.42 7.57
CA LEU A 446 2.32 25.49 7.47
C LEU A 446 2.24 26.19 6.10
N GLY A 447 2.07 25.44 5.02
CA GLY A 447 1.84 25.95 3.67
C GLY A 447 0.61 26.86 3.57
N CYS A 448 -0.52 26.48 4.18
CA CYS A 448 -1.71 27.33 4.27
C CYS A 448 -1.43 28.65 5.02
N THR A 449 -0.66 28.57 6.11
CA THR A 449 -0.28 29.76 6.89
C THR A 449 0.60 30.71 6.07
N VAL A 450 1.62 30.16 5.39
CA VAL A 450 2.50 30.92 4.48
C VAL A 450 1.70 31.55 3.36
N MET A 451 0.76 30.82 2.74
CA MET A 451 -0.12 31.34 1.69
C MET A 451 -0.96 32.53 2.18
N ALA A 452 -1.65 32.39 3.32
CA ALA A 452 -2.50 33.44 3.86
C ALA A 452 -1.70 34.73 4.15
N LEU A 453 -0.52 34.59 4.78
CA LEU A 453 0.33 35.72 5.09
C LEU A 453 0.96 36.35 3.83
N ALA A 454 1.31 35.54 2.83
CA ALA A 454 1.84 36.02 1.55
C ALA A 454 0.82 36.87 0.78
N VAL A 455 -0.46 36.52 0.82
CA VAL A 455 -1.56 37.33 0.24
C VAL A 455 -1.86 38.56 1.09
N PHE A 456 -1.75 38.47 2.41
CA PHE A 456 -2.01 39.61 3.30
C PHE A 456 -0.95 40.71 3.19
N GLN A 457 0.30 40.37 2.86
CA GLN A 457 1.40 41.31 2.61
C GLN A 457 1.07 42.43 1.60
N PRO A 458 0.72 42.13 0.34
CA PRO A 458 0.39 43.15 -0.65
C PRO A 458 -0.92 43.90 -0.31
N LEU A 459 -1.89 43.26 0.34
CA LEU A 459 -3.11 43.94 0.79
C LEU A 459 -2.78 45.02 1.81
N MET A 460 -1.98 44.70 2.82
CA MET A 460 -1.48 45.67 3.78
C MET A 460 -0.65 46.77 3.09
N ALA A 461 0.20 46.41 2.12
CA ALA A 461 0.98 47.38 1.34
C ALA A 461 0.10 48.35 0.53
N GLY A 462 -1.11 47.96 0.14
CA GLY A 462 -2.10 48.85 -0.47
C GLY A 462 -2.57 49.98 0.46
N PHE A 463 -2.54 49.76 1.77
CA PHE A 463 -2.87 50.76 2.79
C PHE A 463 -1.65 51.53 3.32
N ARG A 464 -0.52 51.49 2.58
CA ARG A 464 0.73 52.19 2.94
C ARG A 464 0.48 53.70 3.12
N PRO A 465 0.65 54.26 4.34
CA PRO A 465 0.45 55.69 4.58
C PRO A 465 1.46 56.56 3.82
N PRO A 466 1.20 57.86 3.57
CA PRO A 466 2.20 58.74 2.95
C PRO A 466 3.43 58.93 3.86
N PRO A 467 4.60 59.33 3.31
CA PRO A 467 5.87 59.36 4.04
C PRO A 467 5.86 60.20 5.32
N GLN A 468 5.06 61.28 5.37
CA GLN A 468 4.99 62.21 6.50
C GLN A 468 3.93 61.82 7.55
N ALA A 469 3.16 60.74 7.33
CA ALA A 469 2.10 60.35 8.26
C ALA A 469 2.65 59.68 9.54
N PRO A 470 2.10 59.97 10.74
CA PRO A 470 2.59 59.41 12.00
C PRO A 470 2.44 57.88 12.06
N ARG A 471 1.42 57.32 11.39
CA ARG A 471 1.19 55.87 11.31
C ARG A 471 2.16 55.13 10.40
N ARG A 472 3.03 55.85 9.65
CA ARG A 472 3.97 55.23 8.72
C ARG A 472 5.02 54.36 9.41
N ALA A 473 5.46 54.76 10.61
CA ALA A 473 6.41 53.98 11.40
C ALA A 473 5.83 52.61 11.80
N ILE A 474 4.56 52.58 12.24
CA ILE A 474 3.83 51.36 12.60
C ILE A 474 3.70 50.45 11.38
N PHE A 475 3.27 51.00 10.24
CA PHE A 475 3.19 50.26 8.97
C PHE A 475 4.53 49.62 8.59
N ASN A 476 5.63 50.39 8.64
CA ASN A 476 6.94 49.88 8.25
C ASN A 476 7.37 48.70 9.13
N TRP A 477 7.15 48.77 10.45
CA TRP A 477 7.46 47.68 11.37
C TRP A 477 6.61 46.44 11.12
N LEU A 478 5.29 46.60 10.95
CA LEU A 478 4.38 45.48 10.68
C LEU A 478 4.68 44.81 9.34
N HIS A 479 4.93 45.61 8.30
CA HIS A 479 5.27 45.11 6.97
C HIS A 479 6.59 44.34 6.97
N TRP A 480 7.62 44.90 7.61
CA TRP A 480 8.92 44.26 7.72
C TRP A 480 8.89 42.99 8.58
N SER A 481 8.25 43.03 9.76
CA SER A 481 8.22 41.89 10.68
C SER A 481 7.44 40.73 10.08
N MET A 482 6.25 40.99 9.54
CA MET A 482 5.46 39.98 8.86
C MET A 482 6.21 39.41 7.65
N GLY A 483 6.93 40.23 6.89
CA GLY A 483 7.64 39.77 5.69
C GLY A 483 8.78 38.83 6.07
N THR A 484 9.45 39.14 7.17
CA THR A 484 10.51 38.31 7.73
C THR A 484 9.97 37.00 8.28
N ILE A 485 8.86 37.03 9.04
CA ILE A 485 8.21 35.83 9.59
C ILE A 485 7.80 34.88 8.47
N VAL A 486 7.12 35.39 7.43
CA VAL A 486 6.67 34.56 6.30
C VAL A 486 7.84 33.92 5.57
N ARG A 487 8.94 34.67 5.37
CA ARG A 487 10.14 34.13 4.73
C ARG A 487 10.76 33.00 5.56
N ILE A 488 10.84 33.14 6.88
CA ILE A 488 11.36 32.10 7.77
C ILE A 488 10.46 30.86 7.70
N LEU A 489 9.15 31.04 7.86
CA LEU A 489 8.19 29.93 7.77
C LEU A 489 8.26 29.22 6.42
N ALA A 490 8.41 29.95 5.31
CA ALA A 490 8.54 29.34 3.99
C ALA A 490 9.83 28.51 3.84
N VAL A 491 10.94 28.96 4.43
CA VAL A 491 12.19 28.18 4.45
C VAL A 491 12.02 26.91 5.29
N GLU A 492 11.36 26.99 6.45
CA GLU A 492 11.06 25.81 7.28
C GLU A 492 10.16 24.81 6.53
N VAL A 493 9.13 25.28 5.83
CA VAL A 493 8.26 24.43 4.99
C VAL A 493 9.05 23.75 3.88
N LEU A 494 9.95 24.48 3.20
CA LEU A 494 10.82 23.91 2.18
C LEU A 494 11.88 22.95 2.76
N ALA A 495 12.24 23.12 4.03
CA ALA A 495 13.22 22.29 4.73
C ALA A 495 12.61 20.99 5.26
N ASP A 496 11.35 21.00 5.71
CA ASP A 496 10.58 19.79 6.06
C ASP A 496 10.56 18.81 4.88
N ASP A 497 10.35 19.34 3.67
CA ASP A 497 10.38 18.56 2.42
C ASP A 497 11.79 18.15 2.00
N ARG A 498 12.86 18.82 2.48
CA ARG A 498 14.23 18.44 2.13
C ARG A 498 14.56 17.03 2.59
N ILE A 499 13.97 16.54 3.67
CA ILE A 499 14.26 15.19 4.17
C ILE A 499 13.70 14.12 3.21
N GLN A 500 12.50 14.31 2.66
CA GLN A 500 11.88 13.37 1.72
C GLN A 500 12.37 13.56 0.28
N ILE A 501 12.55 14.80 -0.16
CA ILE A 501 13.02 15.11 -1.51
C ILE A 501 14.51 14.77 -1.63
N LEU A 502 15.39 15.13 -0.65
CA LEU A 502 16.82 14.77 -0.72
C LEU A 502 17.07 13.26 -0.63
N GLN A 503 16.26 12.51 0.14
CA GLN A 503 16.33 11.04 0.14
C GLN A 503 15.93 10.43 -1.21
N SER A 504 14.93 10.99 -1.92
CA SER A 504 14.61 10.56 -3.30
C SER A 504 15.62 11.05 -4.35
N ILE A 505 16.34 12.13 -4.05
CA ILE A 505 17.34 12.77 -4.92
C ILE A 505 18.68 12.02 -4.89
N ASN A 506 18.97 11.27 -3.83
CA ASN A 506 20.17 10.45 -3.70
C ASN A 506 20.07 9.12 -4.47
N SER A 507 18.89 8.75 -4.99
CA SER A 507 18.66 7.46 -5.68
C SER A 507 18.33 7.56 -7.19
N ALA A 508 18.53 8.70 -7.85
CA ALA A 508 18.25 8.84 -9.29
C ALA A 508 19.27 9.75 -10.00
N GLU A 509 20.29 9.14 -10.61
CA GLU A 509 21.50 9.86 -11.06
C GLU A 509 21.54 10.29 -12.54
N ALA A 510 20.50 10.08 -13.35
CA ALA A 510 20.53 10.50 -14.77
C ALA A 510 19.60 11.67 -15.10
N GLN A 511 18.26 11.53 -14.98
CA GLN A 511 17.31 12.62 -15.25
C GLN A 511 17.30 13.69 -14.15
N GLY A 512 17.50 13.27 -12.89
CA GLY A 512 17.71 14.19 -11.78
C GLY A 512 18.96 15.04 -11.98
N HIS A 513 19.99 14.54 -12.66
CA HIS A 513 21.23 15.29 -12.89
C HIS A 513 21.06 16.43 -13.91
N THR A 514 20.27 16.24 -14.96
CA THR A 514 19.93 17.34 -15.88
C THR A 514 19.06 18.38 -15.20
N PHE A 515 18.03 17.98 -14.43
CA PHE A 515 17.23 18.91 -13.64
C PHE A 515 18.05 19.64 -12.56
N LYS A 516 18.92 18.92 -11.82
CA LYS A 516 19.89 19.46 -10.85
C LYS A 516 20.80 20.48 -11.52
N LYS A 517 21.39 20.13 -12.67
CA LYS A 517 22.24 21.03 -13.46
C LYS A 517 21.44 22.22 -13.95
N THR A 518 20.22 22.07 -14.44
CA THR A 518 19.39 23.19 -14.91
C THR A 518 18.99 24.12 -13.77
N VAL A 519 18.57 23.60 -12.62
CA VAL A 519 18.20 24.42 -11.44
C VAL A 519 19.42 25.09 -10.83
N LEU A 520 20.52 24.36 -10.66
CA LEU A 520 21.79 24.90 -10.18
C LEU A 520 22.39 25.88 -11.19
N PHE A 521 22.26 25.64 -12.49
CA PHE A 521 22.67 26.55 -13.56
C PHE A 521 21.80 27.79 -13.56
N ILE A 522 20.47 27.71 -13.41
CA ILE A 522 19.61 28.89 -13.28
C ILE A 522 19.95 29.67 -12.00
N TYR A 523 20.23 28.99 -10.89
CA TYR A 523 20.65 29.62 -9.64
C TYR A 523 22.02 30.28 -9.79
N ILE A 524 23.03 29.57 -10.31
CA ILE A 524 24.38 30.09 -10.51
C ILE A 524 24.35 31.17 -11.58
N CYS A 525 23.81 30.95 -12.78
CA CYS A 525 23.71 31.97 -13.82
C CYS A 525 22.85 33.15 -13.41
N GLY A 526 21.78 32.97 -12.63
CA GLY A 526 21.01 34.08 -12.08
C GLY A 526 21.82 34.91 -11.09
N ASN A 527 22.51 34.26 -10.15
CA ASN A 527 23.36 34.94 -9.16
C ASN A 527 24.67 35.47 -9.76
N VAL A 528 25.23 34.81 -10.76
CA VAL A 528 26.46 35.18 -11.48
C VAL A 528 26.17 36.26 -12.51
N ALA A 529 25.05 36.22 -13.23
CA ALA A 529 24.62 37.37 -14.05
C ALA A 529 24.39 38.58 -13.15
N PHE A 530 23.70 38.41 -12.02
CA PHE A 530 23.56 39.48 -11.03
C PHE A 530 24.92 39.98 -10.53
N LEU A 531 25.86 39.09 -10.18
CA LEU A 531 27.19 39.44 -9.69
C LEU A 531 28.06 40.08 -10.79
N ILE A 532 28.02 39.60 -12.02
CA ILE A 532 28.75 40.16 -13.16
C ILE A 532 28.18 41.53 -13.52
N THR A 533 26.86 41.68 -13.62
CA THR A 533 26.24 43.00 -13.81
C THR A 533 26.61 43.93 -12.67
N PHE A 534 26.59 43.45 -11.42
CA PHE A 534 27.00 44.23 -10.25
C PHE A 534 28.48 44.66 -10.31
N LEU A 535 29.40 43.74 -10.63
CA LEU A 535 30.84 44.02 -10.72
C LEU A 535 31.21 44.87 -11.93
N THR A 536 30.60 44.64 -13.10
CA THR A 536 30.83 45.47 -14.29
C THR A 536 30.31 46.88 -14.11
N THR A 537 29.21 47.05 -13.38
CA THR A 537 28.69 48.38 -13.02
C THR A 537 29.58 49.07 -11.97
N ILE A 538 30.21 48.31 -11.05
CA ILE A 538 31.20 48.84 -10.10
C ILE A 538 32.49 49.31 -10.80
N VAL A 539 32.95 48.59 -11.83
CA VAL A 539 34.18 48.93 -12.58
C VAL A 539 33.96 50.08 -13.57
N GLN A 540 32.71 50.40 -13.90
CA GLN A 540 32.34 51.54 -14.76
C GLN A 540 32.07 52.85 -13.99
N ILE A 541 32.15 52.82 -12.66
CA ILE A 541 32.19 53.98 -11.76
C ILE A 541 33.65 54.25 -11.41
#